data_AF-X6H395-F1
#
_entry.id   AF-X6H395-F1
#
_cell.length_a   1.000
_cell.length_b   1.000
_cell.length_c   1.000
_cell.angle_alpha   90.00
_cell.angle_beta   90.00
_cell.angle_gamma   90.00
#
_symmetry.space_group_name_H-M   'P 1'
#
loop_
_entity.id
_entity.type
_entity.pdbx_description
1 polymer ?
#
loop_
_entity_poly.entity_id
_entity_poly.type
_entity_poly.pdbx_seq_one_letter_code
_entity_poly.pdbx_strand_id
1 'polypeptide(L)'
;MAFIPVGEAEAEIVALERNSADQMWVGFLPSDSTNAADRVLGALEATGLNVDIAMVPEFMVTETCADELAERLAASSVSPRMVIAGSGPTRDMRDGQPWNEARILNACGTELWRQRKIWPAGLDQRRALSFGMSDPGPDGQILEDTAAGDEVVVIDADGLGRCVVLICQDIQMRSFTDDLIRMYQPDWVFVPILDTGVAEGRWMHTRTFELSALSQSRFLVASSLTLAIKAKIQDPACALAVGPKEPSGIGQTRQDVPRALAIAKTDPQVSPGIALIRWRSGLWLKTVVGSK
;
A
#
# COMPACT_ATOMS: atom_id res chain seq x y z
N MET A 1 4.84 -6.26 12.08
CA MET A 1 4.39 -5.28 11.08
C MET A 1 2.94 -4.97 11.37
N ALA A 2 2.59 -3.70 11.35
CA ALA A 2 1.24 -3.19 11.52
C ALA A 2 0.72 -2.64 10.19
N PHE A 3 -0.53 -2.93 9.89
CA PHE A 3 -1.24 -2.44 8.71
C PHE A 3 -2.48 -1.72 9.21
N ILE A 4 -2.60 -0.45 8.86
CA ILE A 4 -3.64 0.43 9.37
C ILE A 4 -4.44 0.88 8.15
N PRO A 5 -5.66 0.36 7.93
CA PRO A 5 -6.40 0.64 6.70
C PRO A 5 -6.76 2.12 6.54
N VAL A 6 -6.87 2.86 7.65
CA VAL A 6 -7.30 4.28 7.76
C VAL A 6 -8.70 4.52 7.22
N GLY A 7 -9.01 4.15 5.98
CA GLY A 7 -10.35 4.19 5.39
C GLY A 7 -11.13 2.92 5.74
N GLU A 8 -12.04 3.03 6.70
CA GLU A 8 -12.83 1.96 7.32
C GLU A 8 -14.35 2.15 7.13
N ALA A 9 -14.76 3.23 6.46
CA ALA A 9 -16.14 3.48 6.09
C ALA A 9 -16.29 3.91 4.61
N GLU A 10 -17.51 3.79 4.11
CA GLU A 10 -17.87 4.08 2.71
C GLU A 10 -17.57 5.53 2.29
N ALA A 11 -17.83 6.49 3.17
CA ALA A 11 -17.72 7.92 2.85
C ALA A 11 -16.31 8.50 3.06
N GLU A 12 -15.30 7.67 3.36
CA GLU A 12 -13.97 8.14 3.77
C GLU A 12 -13.00 8.34 2.61
N ILE A 13 -13.40 7.96 1.40
CA ILE A 13 -12.70 8.31 0.16
C ILE A 13 -13.70 8.97 -0.76
N VAL A 14 -13.35 10.19 -1.18
CA VAL A 14 -14.07 10.99 -2.17
C VAL A 14 -13.37 10.82 -3.51
N ALA A 15 -14.14 10.44 -4.53
CA ALA A 15 -13.71 10.44 -5.92
C ALA A 15 -14.12 11.76 -6.57
N LEU A 16 -13.16 12.49 -7.12
CA LEU A 16 -13.37 13.77 -7.80
C LEU A 16 -13.20 13.56 -9.30
N GLU A 17 -14.32 13.39 -10.00
CA GLU A 17 -14.32 13.21 -11.45
C GLU A 17 -14.24 14.57 -12.15
N ARG A 18 -13.39 14.68 -13.17
CA ARG A 18 -13.35 15.82 -14.08
C ARG A 18 -13.17 15.38 -15.52
N ASN A 19 -13.78 16.14 -16.43
CA ASN A 19 -13.60 15.95 -17.86
C ASN A 19 -12.65 17.02 -18.41
N SER A 20 -11.67 16.61 -19.20
CA SER A 20 -10.74 17.53 -19.86
C SER A 20 -10.26 16.95 -21.17
N ALA A 21 -10.39 17.71 -22.26
CA ALA A 21 -9.96 17.32 -23.61
C ALA A 21 -10.44 15.91 -24.02
N ASP A 22 -11.74 15.64 -23.86
CA ASP A 22 -12.38 14.34 -24.15
C ASP A 22 -11.87 13.13 -23.32
N GLN A 23 -11.07 13.38 -22.29
CA GLN A 23 -10.60 12.37 -21.33
C GLN A 23 -11.28 12.58 -19.96
N MET A 24 -11.75 11.48 -19.38
CA MET A 24 -12.24 11.45 -17.99
C MET A 24 -11.06 11.22 -17.04
N TRP A 25 -11.02 12.01 -15.97
CA TRP A 25 -10.01 11.92 -14.93
C TRP A 25 -10.67 11.74 -13.56
N VAL A 26 -9.98 11.07 -12.64
CA VAL A 26 -10.44 10.91 -11.25
C VAL A 26 -9.31 11.13 -10.25
N GLY A 27 -9.50 12.10 -9.37
CA GLY A 27 -8.70 12.26 -8.15
C GLY A 27 -9.34 11.50 -6.99
N PHE A 28 -8.51 11.00 -6.07
CA PHE A 28 -8.99 10.42 -4.81
C PHE A 28 -8.44 11.24 -3.65
N LEU A 29 -9.32 11.55 -2.69
CA LEU A 29 -8.97 12.23 -1.45
C LEU A 29 -9.59 11.51 -0.27
N PRO A 30 -8.88 11.44 0.88
CA PRO A 30 -9.54 11.08 2.11
C PRO A 30 -10.59 12.16 2.42
N SER A 31 -11.72 11.76 3.00
CA SER A 31 -12.70 12.74 3.47
C SER A 31 -12.14 13.53 4.66
N ASP A 32 -12.65 14.76 4.86
CA ASP A 32 -12.27 15.60 6.00
C ASP A 32 -12.49 14.90 7.36
N SER A 33 -13.42 13.94 7.44
CA SER A 33 -13.71 13.17 8.65
C SER A 33 -12.73 12.02 8.94
N THR A 34 -11.83 11.71 7.99
CA THR A 34 -10.96 10.54 8.12
C THR A 34 -9.85 10.76 9.14
N ASN A 35 -9.28 11.97 9.24
CA ASN A 35 -8.17 12.32 10.13
C ASN A 35 -7.10 11.21 10.24
N ALA A 36 -6.36 11.02 9.15
CA ALA A 36 -5.46 9.89 8.98
C ALA A 36 -4.35 9.83 10.05
N ALA A 37 -3.79 10.99 10.42
CA ALA A 37 -2.71 11.05 11.41
C ALA A 37 -3.16 10.52 12.78
N ASP A 38 -4.36 10.92 13.24
CA ASP A 38 -4.93 10.42 14.50
C ASP A 38 -5.24 8.92 14.44
N ARG A 39 -5.78 8.43 13.32
CA ARG A 39 -6.06 6.99 13.16
C ARG A 39 -4.79 6.15 13.19
N VAL A 40 -3.76 6.59 12.48
CA VAL A 40 -2.48 5.87 12.42
C VAL A 40 -1.85 5.82 13.80
N LEU A 41 -1.73 6.96 14.47
CA LEU A 41 -1.11 7.00 15.78
C LEU A 41 -1.93 6.24 16.83
N GLY A 42 -3.24 6.48 16.88
CA GLY A 42 -4.14 5.80 17.81
C GLY A 42 -4.15 4.28 17.62
N ALA A 43 -4.10 3.80 16.37
CA ALA A 43 -3.97 2.38 16.08
C ALA A 43 -2.65 1.81 16.63
N LEU A 44 -1.52 2.50 16.42
CA LEU A 44 -0.22 2.07 16.91
C LEU A 44 -0.19 2.01 18.45
N GLU A 45 -0.69 3.06 19.11
CA GLU A 45 -0.77 3.15 20.56
C GLU A 45 -1.65 2.03 21.15
N ALA A 46 -2.80 1.77 20.52
CA ALA A 46 -3.75 0.75 20.97
C ALA A 46 -3.18 -0.68 20.90
N THR A 47 -2.16 -0.95 20.06
CA THR A 47 -1.55 -2.29 20.04
C THR A 47 -0.83 -2.62 21.34
N GLY A 48 -0.25 -1.62 22.03
CA GLY A 48 0.69 -1.84 23.13
C GLY A 48 1.93 -2.65 22.75
N LEU A 49 2.19 -2.86 21.45
CA LEU A 49 3.30 -3.64 20.93
C LEU A 49 4.33 -2.73 20.29
N ASN A 50 5.61 -3.09 20.42
CA ASN A 50 6.66 -2.45 19.64
C ASN A 50 6.68 -3.04 18.24
N VAL A 51 6.17 -2.30 17.24
CA VAL A 51 6.08 -2.76 15.86
C VAL A 51 7.27 -2.26 15.05
N ASP A 52 7.94 -3.11 14.28
CA ASP A 52 9.08 -2.65 13.47
C ASP A 52 8.67 -1.74 12.32
N ILE A 53 7.61 -2.14 11.61
CA ILE A 53 7.14 -1.49 10.38
C ILE A 53 5.64 -1.26 10.52
N ALA A 54 5.19 -0.04 10.29
CA ALA A 54 3.78 0.33 10.14
C ALA A 54 3.52 0.76 8.69
N MET A 55 2.38 0.37 8.13
CA MET A 55 2.05 0.64 6.74
C MET A 55 0.60 1.09 6.58
N VAL A 56 0.42 2.14 5.79
CA VAL A 56 -0.86 2.75 5.48
C VAL A 56 -1.14 2.63 3.97
N PRO A 57 -2.42 2.61 3.51
CA PRO A 57 -2.78 2.48 2.10
C PRO A 57 -2.56 3.74 1.25
N GLU A 58 -2.71 3.58 -0.06
CA GLU A 58 -2.70 4.66 -1.03
C GLU A 58 -3.94 5.55 -0.88
N PHE A 59 -3.78 6.84 -1.19
CA PHE A 59 -4.79 7.90 -1.12
C PHE A 59 -5.41 8.17 0.26
N MET A 60 -4.85 7.60 1.34
CA MET A 60 -5.35 7.84 2.68
C MET A 60 -4.60 8.94 3.44
N VAL A 61 -3.41 9.33 2.96
CA VAL A 61 -2.55 10.29 3.65
C VAL A 61 -2.12 11.34 2.63
N THR A 62 -2.72 12.53 2.72
CA THR A 62 -2.27 13.69 1.96
C THR A 62 -0.94 14.19 2.49
N GLU A 63 -0.27 15.06 1.73
CA GLU A 63 0.95 15.72 2.20
C GLU A 63 0.79 16.38 3.59
N THR A 64 -0.30 17.12 3.82
CA THR A 64 -0.57 17.75 5.12
C THR A 64 -0.75 16.71 6.23
N CYS A 65 -1.49 15.63 5.97
CA CYS A 65 -1.65 14.57 6.96
C CYS A 65 -0.32 13.85 7.27
N ALA A 66 0.59 13.75 6.31
CA ALA A 66 1.92 13.20 6.54
C ALA A 66 2.78 14.13 7.41
N ASP A 67 2.72 15.45 7.19
CA ASP A 67 3.37 16.46 8.03
C ASP A 67 2.84 16.35 9.49
N GLU A 68 1.52 16.27 9.67
CA GLU A 68 0.89 16.10 10.99
C GLU A 68 1.26 14.76 11.65
N LEU A 69 1.30 13.67 10.89
CA LEU A 69 1.71 12.36 11.41
C LEU A 69 3.17 12.37 11.89
N ALA A 70 4.06 13.05 11.15
CA ALA A 70 5.45 13.23 11.55
C ALA A 70 5.56 13.96 12.91
N GLU A 71 4.88 15.11 13.06
CA GLU A 71 4.87 15.86 14.33
C GLU A 71 4.34 15.02 15.49
N ARG A 72 3.28 14.25 15.26
CA ARG A 72 2.66 13.39 16.28
C ARG A 72 3.53 12.19 16.66
N LEU A 73 4.22 11.58 15.70
CA LEU A 73 5.20 10.53 15.98
C LEU A 73 6.34 11.07 16.85
N ALA A 74 6.86 12.26 16.53
CA ALA A 74 7.91 12.90 17.31
C ALA A 74 7.51 13.17 18.78
N ALA A 75 6.23 13.38 19.03
CA ALA A 75 5.66 13.62 20.36
C ALA A 75 5.17 12.34 21.08
N SER A 76 5.06 11.21 20.39
CA SER A 76 4.49 9.98 20.94
C SER A 76 5.54 9.09 21.63
N SER A 77 5.05 8.14 22.41
CA SER A 77 5.84 7.06 23.01
C SER A 77 5.94 5.81 22.12
N VAL A 78 5.13 5.72 21.06
CA VAL A 78 5.27 4.62 20.08
C VAL A 78 6.57 4.80 19.31
N SER A 79 7.27 3.71 19.04
CA SER A 79 8.59 3.76 18.40
C SER A 79 8.70 2.78 17.23
N PRO A 80 7.86 2.91 16.18
CA PRO A 80 8.05 2.12 14.98
C PRO A 80 9.38 2.47 14.33
N ARG A 81 10.16 1.46 13.92
CA ARG A 81 11.42 1.72 13.20
C ARG A 81 11.16 2.44 11.88
N MET A 82 10.03 2.14 11.26
CA MET A 82 9.61 2.72 10.00
C MET A 82 8.08 2.81 9.89
N VAL A 83 7.59 3.93 9.41
CA VAL A 83 6.19 4.14 9.03
C VAL A 83 6.15 4.49 7.55
N ILE A 84 5.55 3.61 6.74
CA ILE A 84 5.19 3.90 5.36
C ILE A 84 3.84 4.60 5.43
N ALA A 85 3.87 5.94 5.40
CA ALA A 85 2.71 6.80 5.63
C ALA A 85 1.76 6.84 4.43
N GLY A 86 1.46 5.67 3.85
CA GLY A 86 0.56 5.55 2.71
C GLY A 86 1.05 6.36 1.53
N SER A 87 0.12 6.81 0.72
CA SER A 87 0.40 7.86 -0.26
C SER A 87 -0.82 8.75 -0.45
N GLY A 88 -0.65 9.86 -1.14
CA GLY A 88 -1.74 10.76 -1.48
C GLY A 88 -1.28 11.97 -2.28
N PRO A 89 -2.20 12.87 -2.64
CA PRO A 89 -1.88 14.03 -3.45
C PRO A 89 -1.01 15.03 -2.69
N THR A 90 -0.01 15.55 -3.40
CA THR A 90 0.84 16.66 -2.94
C THR A 90 0.24 18.01 -3.29
N ARG A 91 0.72 19.06 -2.61
CA ARG A 91 0.48 20.46 -2.99
C ARG A 91 1.22 20.84 -4.28
N ASP A 92 2.43 20.27 -4.46
CA ASP A 92 3.19 20.40 -5.70
C ASP A 92 2.47 19.69 -6.85
N MET A 93 2.55 20.25 -8.05
CA MET A 93 1.82 19.79 -9.23
C MET A 93 2.70 19.85 -10.48
N ARG A 94 2.42 18.94 -11.43
CA ARG A 94 2.96 19.00 -12.79
C ARG A 94 1.82 19.00 -13.79
N ASP A 95 1.82 19.95 -14.71
CA ASP A 95 0.78 20.12 -15.73
C ASP A 95 -0.64 20.16 -15.16
N GLY A 96 -0.79 20.75 -13.97
CA GLY A 96 -2.08 20.86 -13.27
C GLY A 96 -2.52 19.60 -12.51
N GLN A 97 -1.68 18.56 -12.43
CA GLN A 97 -1.96 17.32 -11.70
C GLN A 97 -1.05 17.19 -10.47
N PRO A 98 -1.58 16.85 -9.29
CA PRO A 98 -0.77 16.59 -8.10
C PRO A 98 0.03 15.29 -8.24
N TRP A 99 1.12 15.15 -7.49
CA TRP A 99 1.80 13.86 -7.36
C TRP A 99 1.07 12.96 -6.38
N ASN A 100 1.01 11.65 -6.64
CA ASN A 100 0.67 10.66 -5.63
C ASN A 100 1.97 10.21 -4.95
N GLU A 101 2.22 10.69 -3.74
CA GLU A 101 3.51 10.54 -3.05
C GLU A 101 3.37 9.77 -1.75
N ALA A 102 4.21 8.75 -1.56
CA ALA A 102 4.40 8.06 -0.29
C ALA A 102 5.58 8.67 0.47
N ARG A 103 5.41 8.94 1.76
CA ARG A 103 6.48 9.37 2.67
C ARG A 103 6.81 8.29 3.67
N ILE A 104 8.10 8.11 3.94
CA ILE A 104 8.57 7.14 4.91
C ILE A 104 9.17 7.88 6.09
N LEU A 105 8.64 7.62 7.28
CA LEU A 105 9.01 8.28 8.52
C LEU A 105 9.68 7.28 9.48
N ASN A 106 10.54 7.75 10.37
CA ASN A 106 11.02 6.98 11.51
C ASN A 106 10.20 7.27 12.78
N ALA A 107 10.55 6.61 13.89
CA ALA A 107 9.92 6.81 15.20
C ALA A 107 9.91 8.27 15.68
N CYS A 108 10.89 9.08 15.28
CA CYS A 108 11.02 10.48 15.68
C CYS A 108 10.28 11.43 14.73
N GLY A 109 9.45 10.91 13.83
CA GLY A 109 8.76 11.72 12.82
C GLY A 109 9.68 12.26 11.72
N THR A 110 10.95 11.86 11.66
CA THR A 110 11.85 12.32 10.61
C THR A 110 11.55 11.59 9.31
N GLU A 111 11.36 12.34 8.22
CA GLU A 111 11.27 11.77 6.88
C GLU A 111 12.62 11.17 6.47
N LEU A 112 12.60 9.88 6.11
CA LEU A 112 13.76 9.14 5.64
C LEU A 112 13.90 9.26 4.12
N TRP A 113 12.79 9.08 3.39
CA TRP A 113 12.68 9.33 1.95
C TRP A 113 11.21 9.42 1.53
N ARG A 114 10.99 9.69 0.25
CA ARG A 114 9.67 9.71 -0.40
C ARG A 114 9.70 9.00 -1.74
N GLN A 115 8.56 8.53 -2.21
CA GLN A 115 8.38 7.90 -3.52
C GLN A 115 7.15 8.49 -4.21
N ARG A 116 7.31 9.01 -5.43
CA ARG A 116 6.19 9.44 -6.28
C ARG A 116 5.74 8.28 -7.16
N LYS A 117 4.44 8.08 -7.30
CA LYS A 117 3.86 7.05 -8.17
C LYS A 117 4.30 7.27 -9.60
N ILE A 118 4.76 6.22 -10.27
CA ILE A 118 5.31 6.31 -11.63
C ILE A 118 4.21 6.12 -12.66
N TRP A 119 3.28 5.21 -12.39
CA TRP A 119 2.25 4.81 -13.34
C TRP A 119 0.84 5.09 -12.81
N PRO A 120 0.26 6.26 -13.12
CA PRO A 120 -1.14 6.54 -12.84
C PRO A 120 -2.06 5.45 -13.39
N ALA A 121 -3.06 5.05 -12.62
CA ALA A 121 -3.95 3.96 -13.00
C ALA A 121 -4.96 4.40 -14.07
N GLY A 122 -5.30 3.48 -14.98
CA GLY A 122 -6.51 3.57 -15.81
C GLY A 122 -7.58 2.65 -15.27
N LEU A 123 -8.80 3.16 -15.09
CA LEU A 123 -9.96 2.39 -14.69
C LEU A 123 -10.81 2.09 -15.93
N ASP A 124 -10.90 0.81 -16.29
CA ASP A 124 -11.86 0.34 -17.29
C ASP A 124 -13.31 0.56 -16.81
N GLN A 125 -14.27 0.48 -17.73
CA GLN A 125 -15.70 0.62 -17.44
C GLN A 125 -16.15 -0.20 -16.22
N ARG A 126 -15.75 -1.48 -16.16
CA ARG A 126 -16.16 -2.37 -15.09
C ARG A 126 -15.63 -1.90 -13.73
N ARG A 127 -14.36 -1.49 -13.66
CA ARG A 127 -13.74 -0.97 -12.44
C ARG A 127 -14.34 0.35 -12.02
N ALA A 128 -14.52 1.29 -12.94
CA ALA A 128 -15.15 2.59 -12.69
C ALA A 128 -16.55 2.40 -12.06
N LEU A 129 -17.40 1.60 -12.69
CA LEU A 129 -18.73 1.29 -12.17
C LEU A 129 -18.69 0.58 -10.81
N SER A 130 -17.73 -0.32 -10.59
CA SER A 130 -17.57 -1.00 -9.30
C SER A 130 -17.17 -0.04 -8.16
N PHE A 131 -16.57 1.10 -8.50
CA PHE A 131 -16.21 2.14 -7.54
C PHE A 131 -17.29 3.23 -7.41
N GLY A 132 -18.42 3.09 -8.14
CA GLY A 132 -19.51 4.05 -8.15
C GLY A 132 -19.21 5.34 -8.94
N MET A 133 -18.30 5.26 -9.91
CA MET A 133 -17.93 6.37 -10.80
C MET A 133 -18.84 6.41 -12.04
N SER A 134 -18.70 7.48 -12.81
CA SER A 134 -19.33 7.64 -14.11
C SER A 134 -18.91 6.53 -15.08
N ASP A 135 -19.77 6.23 -16.05
CA ASP A 135 -19.48 5.22 -17.08
C ASP A 135 -18.62 5.85 -18.20
N PRO A 136 -17.35 5.42 -18.40
CA PRO A 136 -16.52 5.92 -19.49
C PRO A 136 -16.88 5.32 -20.86
N GLY A 137 -17.81 4.38 -20.92
CA GLY A 137 -18.19 3.61 -22.11
C GLY A 137 -17.35 2.33 -22.30
N PRO A 138 -17.74 1.44 -23.24
CA PRO A 138 -17.18 0.09 -23.37
C PRO A 138 -15.66 0.03 -23.62
N ASP A 139 -15.15 0.96 -24.41
CA ASP A 139 -13.72 1.07 -24.75
C ASP A 139 -13.04 2.25 -24.03
N GLY A 140 -13.78 2.96 -23.17
CA GLY A 140 -13.30 4.12 -22.44
C GLY A 140 -12.60 3.76 -21.14
N GLN A 141 -11.83 4.72 -20.63
CA GLN A 141 -11.19 4.62 -19.32
C GLN A 141 -11.28 5.95 -18.58
N ILE A 142 -11.39 5.88 -17.25
CA ILE A 142 -11.14 7.02 -16.38
C ILE A 142 -9.69 6.92 -15.92
N LEU A 143 -8.89 7.95 -16.20
CA LEU A 143 -7.50 8.01 -15.80
C LEU A 143 -7.36 8.62 -14.41
N GLU A 144 -6.45 8.10 -13.60
CA GLU A 144 -6.10 8.71 -12.33
C GLU A 144 -5.53 10.11 -12.56
N ASP A 145 -6.05 11.08 -11.82
CA ASP A 145 -5.67 12.49 -11.93
C ASP A 145 -4.41 12.79 -11.12
N THR A 146 -3.31 12.16 -11.50
CA THR A 146 -2.02 12.30 -10.83
C THR A 146 -0.89 12.42 -11.85
N ALA A 147 0.12 13.22 -11.53
CA ALA A 147 1.33 13.33 -12.32
C ALA A 147 2.16 12.03 -12.21
N ALA A 148 2.66 11.55 -13.35
CA ALA A 148 3.53 10.36 -13.45
C ALA A 148 4.98 10.64 -13.01
N GLY A 149 5.44 9.99 -11.94
CA GLY A 149 6.85 10.01 -11.54
C GLY A 149 7.77 9.41 -12.62
N ASP A 150 9.06 9.73 -12.53
CA ASP A 150 10.11 9.29 -13.44
C ASP A 150 11.29 8.60 -12.74
N GLU A 151 11.20 8.42 -11.42
CA GLU A 151 12.25 7.83 -10.59
C GLU A 151 11.69 6.82 -9.57
N VAL A 152 12.39 5.71 -9.36
CA VAL A 152 12.22 4.83 -8.18
C VAL A 152 13.38 5.06 -7.23
N VAL A 153 13.05 5.38 -5.97
CA VAL A 153 14.05 5.54 -4.92
C VAL A 153 14.34 4.19 -4.26
N VAL A 154 15.60 3.77 -4.28
CA VAL A 154 16.10 2.55 -3.64
C VAL A 154 16.98 2.94 -2.46
N ILE A 155 16.60 2.54 -1.24
CA ILE A 155 17.31 2.93 0.00
C ILE A 155 17.81 1.69 0.74
N ASP A 156 19.04 1.73 1.24
CA ASP A 156 19.53 0.77 2.22
C ASP A 156 19.20 1.29 3.63
N ALA A 157 18.14 0.76 4.24
CA ALA A 157 17.64 1.18 5.54
C ALA A 157 18.32 0.41 6.69
N ASP A 158 18.77 1.13 7.71
CA ASP A 158 19.54 0.55 8.81
C ASP A 158 18.78 -0.57 9.54
N GLY A 159 19.41 -1.75 9.57
CA GLY A 159 18.88 -2.99 10.12
C GLY A 159 17.57 -3.50 9.50
N LEU A 160 17.15 -2.99 8.34
CA LEU A 160 16.03 -3.53 7.55
C LEU A 160 16.48 -4.01 6.17
N GLY A 161 17.63 -3.52 5.68
CA GLY A 161 18.17 -3.87 4.38
C GLY A 161 17.64 -2.95 3.28
N ARG A 162 17.66 -3.43 2.04
CA ARG A 162 17.27 -2.63 0.88
C ARG A 162 15.75 -2.53 0.75
N CYS A 163 15.24 -1.31 0.62
CA CYS A 163 13.83 -0.99 0.61
C CYS A 163 13.45 -0.25 -0.67
N VAL A 164 12.26 -0.56 -1.18
CA VAL A 164 11.61 0.13 -2.30
C VAL A 164 10.13 0.29 -2.01
N VAL A 165 9.53 1.39 -2.47
CA VAL A 165 8.08 1.58 -2.49
C VAL A 165 7.58 1.57 -3.93
N LEU A 166 6.51 0.84 -4.21
CA LEU A 166 5.84 0.81 -5.50
C LEU A 166 4.35 1.08 -5.25
N ILE A 167 3.81 2.20 -5.71
CA ILE A 167 2.45 2.61 -5.36
C ILE A 167 1.47 1.94 -6.34
N CYS A 168 0.65 1.03 -5.81
CA CYS A 168 -0.45 0.38 -6.52
C CYS A 168 -0.08 -0.18 -7.91
N GLN A 169 -0.42 0.54 -8.97
CA GLN A 169 -0.22 0.10 -10.35
C GLN A 169 1.27 0.04 -10.75
N ASP A 170 2.17 0.70 -10.03
CA ASP A 170 3.63 0.64 -10.28
C ASP A 170 4.14 -0.83 -10.31
N ILE A 171 3.60 -1.70 -9.44
CA ILE A 171 4.02 -3.11 -9.40
C ILE A 171 3.62 -3.90 -10.67
N GLN A 172 2.65 -3.40 -11.43
CA GLN A 172 2.17 -3.99 -12.68
C GLN A 172 2.97 -3.56 -13.91
N MET A 173 3.90 -2.61 -13.79
CA MET A 173 4.79 -2.22 -14.89
C MET A 173 5.73 -3.37 -15.26
N ARG A 174 5.26 -4.29 -16.10
CA ARG A 174 6.05 -5.46 -16.55
C ARG A 174 7.31 -4.98 -17.29
N SER A 175 8.35 -5.83 -17.26
CA SER A 175 9.72 -5.50 -17.64
C SER A 175 10.40 -4.52 -16.66
N PHE A 176 9.86 -3.32 -16.44
CA PHE A 176 10.47 -2.35 -15.52
C PHE A 176 10.58 -2.87 -14.09
N THR A 177 9.45 -3.29 -13.50
CA THR A 177 9.42 -3.80 -12.13
C THR A 177 10.15 -5.14 -12.01
N ASP A 178 10.09 -5.98 -13.04
CA ASP A 178 10.82 -7.25 -13.05
C ASP A 178 12.34 -6.99 -13.00
N ASP A 179 12.84 -6.05 -13.80
CA ASP A 179 14.24 -5.66 -13.86
C ASP A 179 14.68 -4.95 -12.59
N LEU A 180 13.88 -4.04 -12.04
CA LEU A 180 14.12 -3.40 -10.75
C LEU A 180 14.35 -4.44 -9.65
N ILE A 181 13.44 -5.42 -9.54
CA ILE A 181 13.53 -6.48 -8.54
C ILE A 181 14.76 -7.36 -8.78
N ARG A 182 15.05 -7.73 -10.04
CA ARG A 182 16.21 -8.56 -10.39
C ARG A 182 17.54 -7.88 -10.15
N MET A 183 17.66 -6.60 -10.53
CA MET A 183 18.93 -5.87 -10.52
C MET A 183 19.26 -5.32 -9.14
N TYR A 184 18.28 -4.76 -8.44
CA TYR A 184 18.52 -4.13 -7.14
C TYR A 184 18.33 -5.07 -5.96
N GLN A 185 17.62 -6.19 -6.14
CA GLN A 185 17.39 -7.23 -5.12
C GLN A 185 16.97 -6.64 -3.77
N PRO A 186 15.85 -5.89 -3.70
CA PRO A 186 15.42 -5.30 -2.43
C PRO A 186 15.08 -6.38 -1.40
N ASP A 187 15.37 -6.14 -0.13
CA ASP A 187 14.91 -6.97 0.98
C ASP A 187 13.40 -6.78 1.23
N TRP A 188 12.91 -5.55 1.06
CA TRP A 188 11.51 -5.15 1.26
C TRP A 188 10.98 -4.34 0.09
N VAL A 189 9.74 -4.67 -0.30
CA VAL A 189 8.96 -3.93 -1.29
C VAL A 189 7.63 -3.58 -0.64
N PHE A 190 7.38 -2.29 -0.44
CA PHE A 190 6.14 -1.79 0.14
C PHE A 190 5.20 -1.32 -0.96
N VAL A 191 3.95 -1.75 -0.90
CA VAL A 191 2.96 -1.53 -1.96
C VAL A 191 1.66 -0.97 -1.37
N PRO A 192 1.61 0.34 -1.05
CA PRO A 192 0.35 0.96 -0.65
C PRO A 192 -0.60 0.96 -1.84
N ILE A 193 -1.85 0.53 -1.63
CA ILE A 193 -2.86 0.45 -2.70
C ILE A 193 -4.22 1.00 -2.31
N LEU A 194 -4.95 1.45 -3.33
CA LEU A 194 -6.37 1.69 -3.29
C LEU A 194 -7.08 0.64 -4.18
N ASP A 195 -7.68 -0.36 -3.54
CA ASP A 195 -8.51 -1.37 -4.21
C ASP A 195 -9.56 -1.91 -3.21
N THR A 196 -10.43 -2.79 -3.69
CA THR A 196 -11.40 -3.58 -2.92
C THR A 196 -10.77 -4.68 -2.04
N GLY A 197 -9.45 -4.64 -1.82
CA GLY A 197 -8.73 -5.51 -0.88
C GLY A 197 -7.64 -6.40 -1.50
N VAL A 198 -6.96 -7.15 -0.63
CA VAL A 198 -5.71 -7.91 -0.96
C VAL A 198 -5.81 -9.41 -0.71
N ALA A 199 -7.03 -9.96 -0.78
CA ALA A 199 -7.28 -11.39 -0.58
C ALA A 199 -6.48 -12.29 -1.55
N GLU A 200 -6.31 -13.55 -1.14
CA GLU A 200 -5.67 -14.59 -1.97
C GLU A 200 -6.36 -14.70 -3.34
N GLY A 201 -5.56 -14.95 -4.37
CA GLY A 201 -6.02 -15.05 -5.76
C GLY A 201 -6.34 -13.72 -6.44
N ARG A 202 -6.38 -12.59 -5.72
CA ARG A 202 -6.52 -11.26 -6.34
C ARG A 202 -5.25 -10.87 -7.09
N TRP A 203 -5.38 -9.82 -7.92
CA TRP A 203 -4.30 -9.36 -8.79
C TRP A 203 -3.02 -9.02 -8.02
N MET A 204 -3.15 -8.42 -6.83
CA MET A 204 -1.99 -8.05 -6.03
C MET A 204 -1.24 -9.27 -5.50
N HIS A 205 -1.97 -10.25 -4.94
CA HIS A 205 -1.40 -11.52 -4.54
C HIS A 205 -0.69 -12.20 -5.71
N THR A 206 -1.36 -12.32 -6.85
CA THR A 206 -0.82 -12.98 -8.04
C THR A 206 0.48 -12.31 -8.47
N ARG A 207 0.51 -10.98 -8.55
CA ARG A 207 1.68 -10.25 -9.01
C ARG A 207 2.85 -10.27 -8.03
N THR A 208 2.59 -10.08 -6.74
CA THR A 208 3.64 -10.15 -5.71
C THR A 208 4.22 -11.56 -5.61
N PHE A 209 3.40 -12.60 -5.79
CA PHE A 209 3.85 -14.00 -5.82
C PHE A 209 4.64 -14.34 -7.10
N GLU A 210 4.30 -13.74 -8.25
CA GLU A 210 5.14 -13.82 -9.46
C GLU A 210 6.51 -13.19 -9.22
N LEU A 211 6.55 -11.98 -8.67
CA LEU A 211 7.79 -11.23 -8.41
C LEU A 211 8.65 -11.90 -7.33
N SER A 212 8.05 -12.57 -6.36
CA SER A 212 8.79 -13.29 -5.31
C SER A 212 9.53 -14.52 -5.81
N ALA A 213 9.34 -14.92 -7.07
CA ALA A 213 10.18 -15.90 -7.75
C ALA A 213 11.47 -15.30 -8.34
N LEU A 214 11.59 -13.97 -8.42
CA LEU A 214 12.70 -13.27 -9.08
C LEU A 214 13.81 -12.82 -8.13
N SER A 215 13.54 -12.82 -6.83
CA SER A 215 14.42 -12.30 -5.79
C SER A 215 14.12 -12.92 -4.42
N GLN A 216 14.89 -12.52 -3.41
CA GLN A 216 14.61 -12.84 -2.01
C GLN A 216 13.76 -11.76 -1.30
N SER A 217 13.10 -10.91 -2.08
CA SER A 217 12.32 -9.77 -1.58
C SER A 217 11.08 -10.21 -0.81
N ARG A 218 10.65 -9.33 0.10
CA ARG A 218 9.43 -9.48 0.90
C ARG A 218 8.48 -8.36 0.52
N PHE A 219 7.29 -8.72 0.08
CA PHE A 219 6.30 -7.77 -0.38
C PHE A 219 5.29 -7.54 0.74
N LEU A 220 5.11 -6.28 1.14
CA LEU A 220 4.07 -5.87 2.08
C LEU A 220 3.11 -4.95 1.35
N VAL A 221 1.82 -5.25 1.47
CA VAL A 221 0.75 -4.53 0.78
C VAL A 221 -0.29 -4.09 1.79
N ALA A 222 -0.68 -2.82 1.75
CA ALA A 222 -1.73 -2.24 2.57
C ALA A 222 -2.84 -1.68 1.67
N SER A 223 -4.08 -2.03 1.97
CA SER A 223 -5.29 -1.53 1.30
C SER A 223 -6.22 -0.89 2.32
N SER A 224 -6.90 0.18 1.92
CA SER A 224 -8.04 0.68 2.68
C SER A 224 -9.21 -0.30 2.54
N LEU A 225 -10.20 -0.18 3.43
CA LEU A 225 -11.44 -0.96 3.39
C LEU A 225 -12.57 -0.21 2.67
N THR A 226 -12.45 1.11 2.47
CA THR A 226 -13.50 1.95 1.89
C THR A 226 -14.06 1.41 0.57
N LEU A 227 -13.21 1.07 -0.40
CA LEU A 227 -13.69 0.53 -1.67
C LEU A 227 -14.30 -0.88 -1.53
N ALA A 228 -13.73 -1.71 -0.65
CA ALA A 228 -14.27 -3.03 -0.37
C ALA A 228 -15.69 -2.95 0.24
N ILE A 229 -15.91 -1.99 1.13
CA ILE A 229 -17.21 -1.69 1.74
C ILE A 229 -18.20 -1.20 0.67
N LYS A 230 -17.80 -0.25 -0.19
CA LYS A 230 -18.62 0.20 -1.33
C LYS A 230 -19.04 -0.96 -2.24
N ALA A 231 -18.09 -1.84 -2.54
CA ALA A 231 -18.30 -3.03 -3.35
C ALA A 231 -19.00 -4.18 -2.59
N LYS A 232 -19.36 -3.98 -1.31
CA LYS A 232 -20.04 -4.96 -0.44
C LYS A 232 -19.28 -6.28 -0.32
N ILE A 233 -17.95 -6.22 -0.34
CA ILE A 233 -17.09 -7.37 -0.11
C ILE A 233 -17.20 -7.78 1.36
N GLN A 234 -17.52 -9.04 1.61
CA GLN A 234 -17.58 -9.59 2.95
C GLN A 234 -16.17 -9.86 3.49
N ASP A 235 -15.94 -9.46 4.74
CA ASP A 235 -14.70 -9.72 5.49
C ASP A 235 -13.41 -9.41 4.68
N PRO A 236 -13.26 -8.17 4.18
CA PRO A 236 -12.16 -7.79 3.30
C PRO A 236 -10.82 -7.80 4.03
N ALA A 237 -9.78 -8.32 3.36
CA ALA A 237 -8.42 -8.20 3.83
C ALA A 237 -7.82 -6.84 3.49
N CYS A 238 -7.22 -6.19 4.49
CA CYS A 238 -6.49 -4.93 4.35
C CYS A 238 -4.98 -5.11 4.22
N ALA A 239 -4.46 -6.29 4.57
CA ALA A 239 -3.02 -6.55 4.63
C ALA A 239 -2.65 -7.84 3.91
N LEU A 240 -1.57 -7.78 3.13
CA LEU A 240 -0.99 -8.92 2.44
C LEU A 240 0.54 -8.86 2.58
N ALA A 241 1.12 -10.01 2.89
CA ALA A 241 2.55 -10.22 3.04
C ALA A 241 2.94 -11.43 2.20
N VAL A 242 3.85 -11.25 1.24
CA VAL A 242 4.34 -12.32 0.35
C VAL A 242 5.84 -12.46 0.48
N GLY A 243 6.28 -13.66 0.87
CA GLY A 243 7.68 -14.00 1.02
C GLY A 243 8.28 -14.54 -0.27
N PRO A 244 9.61 -14.75 -0.29
CA PRO A 244 10.27 -15.36 -1.44
C PRO A 244 9.67 -16.73 -1.73
N LYS A 245 9.32 -16.97 -3.00
CA LYS A 245 8.70 -18.23 -3.44
C LYS A 245 9.64 -19.42 -3.23
N GLU A 246 10.93 -19.19 -3.49
CA GLU A 246 12.01 -20.13 -3.27
C GLU A 246 13.04 -19.48 -2.34
N PRO A 247 12.85 -19.59 -1.02
CA PRO A 247 13.78 -18.98 -0.07
C PRO A 247 15.15 -19.64 -0.17
N SER A 248 16.20 -18.83 -0.14
CA SER A 248 17.56 -19.33 -0.15
C SER A 248 17.81 -20.21 1.10
N GLY A 249 18.56 -21.30 0.93
CA GLY A 249 18.89 -22.21 2.03
C GLY A 249 19.91 -21.65 3.04
N ILE A 250 20.34 -20.40 2.88
CA ILE A 250 21.46 -19.78 3.60
C ILE A 250 20.93 -18.73 4.58
N GLY A 251 21.28 -18.85 5.87
CA GLY A 251 21.00 -17.81 6.86
C GLY A 251 19.52 -17.72 7.27
N GLN A 252 19.04 -16.49 7.49
CA GLN A 252 17.71 -16.21 8.07
C GLN A 252 16.53 -16.47 7.10
N THR A 253 16.78 -16.53 5.79
CA THR A 253 15.77 -16.80 4.74
C THR A 253 15.23 -18.23 4.80
N ARG A 254 15.97 -19.19 5.37
CA ARG A 254 15.47 -20.56 5.61
C ARG A 254 14.25 -20.59 6.52
N GLN A 255 14.06 -19.57 7.38
CA GLN A 255 12.87 -19.43 8.21
C GLN A 255 11.66 -18.90 7.45
N ASP A 256 11.84 -18.41 6.22
CA ASP A 256 10.77 -17.89 5.37
C ASP A 256 10.11 -19.00 4.52
N VAL A 257 10.63 -20.25 4.53
CA VAL A 257 10.06 -21.42 3.81
C VAL A 257 8.60 -21.74 4.16
N PRO A 258 8.17 -21.75 5.42
CA PRO A 258 6.74 -21.86 5.69
C PRO A 258 5.98 -20.58 5.31
N ARG A 259 6.67 -19.44 5.14
CA ARG A 259 6.11 -18.07 5.18
C ARG A 259 5.84 -17.41 3.83
N ALA A 260 5.42 -18.19 2.84
CA ALA A 260 5.23 -17.69 1.49
C ALA A 260 4.12 -16.62 1.38
N LEU A 261 3.07 -16.72 2.22
CA LEU A 261 1.89 -15.87 2.16
C LEU A 261 1.26 -15.67 3.55
N ALA A 262 0.95 -14.42 3.91
CA ALA A 262 0.06 -14.09 5.01
C ALA A 262 -0.91 -12.98 4.60
N ILE A 263 -2.15 -13.11 5.08
CA ILE A 263 -3.22 -12.14 4.87
C ILE A 263 -3.75 -11.78 6.24
N ALA A 264 -4.00 -10.50 6.49
CA ALA A 264 -4.60 -10.05 7.72
C ALA A 264 -5.76 -9.08 7.48
N LYS A 265 -6.66 -9.06 8.45
CA LYS A 265 -7.91 -8.29 8.47
C LYS A 265 -7.98 -7.54 9.80
N THR A 266 -8.74 -6.46 9.83
CA THR A 266 -9.06 -5.77 11.08
C THR A 266 -10.28 -6.41 11.74
N ASP A 267 -10.42 -6.21 13.05
CA ASP A 267 -11.68 -6.48 13.73
C ASP A 267 -12.68 -5.36 13.36
N PRO A 268 -13.83 -5.66 12.73
CA PRO A 268 -14.81 -4.65 12.34
C PRO A 268 -15.46 -3.91 13.53
N GLN A 269 -15.27 -4.40 14.76
CA GLN A 269 -15.76 -3.74 15.98
C GLN A 269 -14.77 -2.75 16.58
N VAL A 270 -13.53 -2.71 16.09
CA VAL A 270 -12.45 -1.86 16.62
C VAL A 270 -12.09 -0.80 15.59
N SER A 271 -12.17 0.47 15.99
CA SER A 271 -11.71 1.60 15.19
C SER A 271 -10.89 2.58 16.06
N PRO A 272 -9.72 3.05 15.60
CA PRO A 272 -9.09 2.73 14.33
C PRO A 272 -8.64 1.26 14.27
N GLY A 273 -8.90 0.61 13.14
CA GLY A 273 -8.58 -0.79 12.92
C GLY A 273 -7.08 -0.98 12.73
N ILE A 274 -6.57 -2.13 13.16
CA ILE A 274 -5.19 -2.53 12.93
C ILE A 274 -5.09 -4.03 12.66
N ALA A 275 -4.32 -4.39 11.65
CA ALA A 275 -3.99 -5.76 11.32
C ALA A 275 -2.50 -5.98 11.58
N LEU A 276 -2.17 -7.09 12.25
CA LEU A 276 -0.80 -7.42 12.62
C LEU A 276 -0.33 -8.66 11.89
N ILE A 277 0.79 -8.55 11.18
CA ILE A 277 1.51 -9.70 10.65
C ILE A 277 2.88 -9.73 11.31
N ARG A 278 3.25 -10.91 11.81
CA ARG A 278 4.57 -11.14 12.38
C ARG A 278 5.41 -11.97 11.42
N TRP A 279 6.37 -11.33 10.75
CA TRP A 279 7.20 -12.00 9.75
C TRP A 279 8.06 -13.13 10.34
N ARG A 280 8.55 -13.00 11.58
CA ARG A 280 9.50 -13.97 12.17
C ARG A 280 9.12 -14.67 13.48
N SER A 281 7.85 -15.07 13.68
CA SER A 281 7.47 -16.20 14.58
C SER A 281 6.06 -16.77 14.27
N GLY A 282 5.84 -18.11 14.26
CA GLY A 282 4.52 -18.76 14.06
C GLY A 282 4.40 -19.76 12.88
N LEU A 283 3.22 -20.38 12.70
CA LEU A 283 2.84 -21.35 11.62
C LEU A 283 2.25 -20.63 10.40
N TRP A 284 2.60 -21.06 9.17
CA TRP A 284 2.21 -20.42 7.91
C TRP A 284 1.77 -21.44 6.85
N LEU A 285 0.89 -21.02 5.92
CA LEU A 285 0.30 -21.82 4.86
C LEU A 285 1.15 -21.75 3.57
N LYS A 286 1.40 -22.92 2.96
CA LYS A 286 2.00 -23.01 1.62
C LYS A 286 0.91 -22.86 0.56
N THR A 287 1.02 -21.86 -0.31
CA THR A 287 0.16 -21.76 -1.49
C THR A 287 0.44 -22.95 -2.42
N VAL A 288 -0.57 -23.80 -2.63
CA VAL A 288 -0.51 -24.88 -3.63
C VAL A 288 -1.12 -24.35 -4.91
N VAL A 289 -0.27 -24.08 -5.90
CA VAL A 289 -0.74 -23.73 -7.25
C VAL A 289 -1.15 -25.02 -7.95
N GLY A 290 -2.46 -25.28 -8.04
CA GLY A 290 -2.98 -26.35 -8.87
C GLY A 290 -2.91 -25.95 -10.35
N SER A 291 -2.24 -26.76 -11.17
CA SER A 291 -2.41 -26.71 -12.62
C SER A 291 -3.81 -27.22 -12.97
N LYS A 292 -4.55 -26.49 -13.82
CA LYS A 292 -5.65 -27.09 -14.57
C LYS A 292 -5.10 -28.05 -15.63
#